data_AF-A0A1L0E1W3-F1
#
_entry.id   AF-A0A1L0E1W3-F1
#
_cell.length_a   1.000
_cell.length_b   1.000
_cell.length_c   1.000
_cell.angle_alpha   90.00
_cell.angle_beta   90.00
_cell.angle_gamma   90.00
#
_symmetry.space_group_name_H-M   'P 1'
#
loop_
_entity.id
_entity.type
_entity.pdbx_description
1 polymer ?
#
loop_
_entity_poly.entity_id
_entity_poly.type
_entity_poly.pdbx_seq_one_letter_code
_entity_poly.pdbx_strand_id
1 'polypeptide(L)'
;MSKIDLGITADMHVHLRDGKMMELITPTVREGGVSIAYVMPNLVPPVTTLERVIEYKQSLQKLAPKTTFLMSLYLCKDLTPELIHAAAKQGAIHGVKCYPAGVTTNSAAGVDPNDFSDFYPIFKALEENDLVLNLHGERPPAKDEDITVLNAEPLFLPALVKLSKDFPNLKIILEHCTTKNAVETVRGIHKENPNAKVAATITAHHLSLTIDSWAGNPINFCKPVAKLPEDMRTLVDAATSGEPYFFFGSDSAPHPIEGKARHVGVCAGVYTQSNAIGYLAEVFEGAGKLDKLRGFVNEHGKKFYGISDDDVVCKDTVSLVERENVVAEVIANDTIQVVPFKAGESLKYMVEWD
;
A
#
# COMPACT_ATOMS: atom_id res chain seq x y z
N MET A 1 -7.68 31.48 3.37
CA MET A 1 -7.01 30.17 3.52
C MET A 1 -6.94 29.57 2.13
N SER A 2 -5.74 29.22 1.64
CA SER A 2 -5.61 28.53 0.36
C SER A 2 -6.09 27.09 0.52
N LYS A 3 -7.19 26.76 -0.14
CA LYS A 3 -7.75 25.41 -0.22
C LYS A 3 -7.20 24.75 -1.49
N ILE A 4 -6.58 23.57 -1.37
CA ILE A 4 -6.04 22.82 -2.51
C ILE A 4 -6.96 21.64 -2.79
N ASP A 5 -7.64 21.66 -3.94
CA ASP A 5 -8.51 20.56 -4.38
C ASP A 5 -7.66 19.36 -4.86
N LEU A 6 -7.75 18.27 -4.12
CA LEU A 6 -7.11 16.99 -4.42
C LEU A 6 -8.04 16.04 -5.19
N GLY A 7 -9.32 16.39 -5.37
CA GLY A 7 -10.32 15.59 -6.06
C GLY A 7 -10.67 14.30 -5.32
N ILE A 8 -10.95 13.24 -6.09
CA ILE A 8 -11.24 11.90 -5.58
C ILE A 8 -9.91 11.17 -5.32
N THR A 9 -9.43 11.26 -4.10
CA THR A 9 -8.16 10.69 -3.66
C THR A 9 -8.19 9.16 -3.54
N ALA A 10 -7.04 8.53 -3.70
CA ALA A 10 -6.87 7.09 -3.69
C ALA A 10 -5.63 6.67 -2.88
N ASP A 11 -5.81 5.63 -2.06
CA ASP A 11 -4.76 4.91 -1.35
C ASP A 11 -4.74 3.48 -1.89
N MET A 12 -3.69 3.15 -2.62
CA MET A 12 -3.59 1.85 -3.30
C MET A 12 -2.98 0.74 -2.43
N HIS A 13 -2.88 0.92 -1.11
CA HIS A 13 -2.38 -0.12 -0.20
C HIS A 13 -2.92 0.03 1.24
N VAL A 14 -4.03 -0.61 1.56
CA VAL A 14 -4.68 -0.49 2.87
C VAL A 14 -4.90 -1.83 3.57
N HIS A 15 -4.65 -1.91 4.89
CA HIS A 15 -5.01 -3.07 5.72
C HIS A 15 -6.12 -2.70 6.71
N LEU A 16 -7.33 -3.22 6.47
CA LEU A 16 -8.49 -2.95 7.33
C LEU A 16 -8.76 -4.06 8.36
N ARG A 17 -8.02 -5.17 8.29
CA ARG A 17 -8.11 -6.31 9.23
C ARG A 17 -9.54 -6.89 9.26
N ASP A 18 -9.94 -7.49 10.37
CA ASP A 18 -11.26 -8.10 10.56
C ASP A 18 -11.79 -7.79 11.96
N GLY A 19 -13.06 -8.08 12.21
CA GLY A 19 -13.74 -7.94 13.50
C GLY A 19 -13.63 -6.53 14.09
N LYS A 20 -13.33 -6.44 15.38
CA LYS A 20 -13.28 -5.17 16.12
C LYS A 20 -12.22 -4.19 15.61
N MET A 21 -11.15 -4.68 15.00
CA MET A 21 -10.16 -3.80 14.37
C MET A 21 -10.71 -3.20 13.08
N MET A 22 -11.43 -3.99 12.27
CA MET A 22 -12.08 -3.50 11.05
C MET A 22 -13.14 -2.44 11.37
N GLU A 23 -13.96 -2.66 12.40
CA GLU A 23 -14.94 -1.67 12.87
C GLU A 23 -14.28 -0.33 13.26
N LEU A 24 -13.10 -0.39 13.92
CA LEU A 24 -12.37 0.79 14.36
C LEU A 24 -11.69 1.55 13.21
N ILE A 25 -11.08 0.83 12.26
CA ILE A 25 -10.15 1.41 11.28
C ILE A 25 -10.81 1.71 9.93
N THR A 26 -11.86 0.99 9.53
CA THR A 26 -12.50 1.21 8.22
C THR A 26 -13.02 2.65 8.03
N PRO A 27 -13.67 3.29 9.02
CA PRO A 27 -14.12 4.68 8.89
C PRO A 27 -12.96 5.68 8.72
N THR A 28 -11.78 5.36 9.27
CA THR A 28 -10.63 6.28 9.28
C THR A 28 -10.00 6.46 7.89
N VAL A 29 -10.32 5.58 6.93
CA VAL A 29 -9.98 5.78 5.50
C VAL A 29 -10.48 7.14 5.04
N ARG A 30 -11.76 7.45 5.31
CA ARG A 30 -12.35 8.71 4.90
C ARG A 30 -11.87 9.87 5.77
N GLU A 31 -11.68 9.66 7.06
CA GLU A 31 -11.12 10.67 7.99
C GLU A 31 -9.73 11.14 7.54
N GLY A 32 -8.90 10.21 7.05
CA GLY A 32 -7.58 10.50 6.49
C GLY A 32 -7.58 11.17 5.13
N GLY A 33 -8.75 11.43 4.54
CA GLY A 33 -8.90 12.06 3.23
C GLY A 33 -8.71 11.11 2.07
N VAL A 34 -9.10 9.84 2.19
CA VAL A 34 -9.04 8.83 1.12
C VAL A 34 -10.44 8.45 0.66
N SER A 35 -10.70 8.55 -0.65
CA SER A 35 -12.00 8.17 -1.25
C SER A 35 -12.00 6.73 -1.78
N ILE A 36 -10.88 6.31 -2.39
CA ILE A 36 -10.70 4.98 -2.97
C ILE A 36 -9.60 4.24 -2.20
N ALA A 37 -9.90 3.03 -1.72
CA ALA A 37 -8.95 2.20 -0.98
C ALA A 37 -8.78 0.83 -1.65
N TYR A 38 -7.53 0.47 -2.00
CA TYR A 38 -7.19 -0.89 -2.41
C TYR A 38 -6.87 -1.75 -1.18
N VAL A 39 -7.73 -2.72 -0.90
CA VAL A 39 -7.74 -3.50 0.34
C VAL A 39 -6.90 -4.75 0.18
N MET A 40 -5.91 -4.89 1.05
CA MET A 40 -4.99 -6.04 1.07
C MET A 40 -5.63 -7.31 1.67
N PRO A 41 -5.23 -8.52 1.23
CA PRO A 41 -5.98 -9.76 1.47
C PRO A 41 -5.38 -10.68 2.56
N ASN A 42 -4.36 -10.24 3.29
CA ASN A 42 -3.62 -11.03 4.30
C ASN A 42 -4.36 -11.13 5.66
N LEU A 43 -5.66 -11.41 5.62
CA LEU A 43 -6.44 -11.80 6.79
C LEU A 43 -6.03 -13.19 7.31
N VAL A 44 -6.62 -13.62 8.42
CA VAL A 44 -6.49 -14.98 8.95
C VAL A 44 -7.87 -15.64 8.98
N PRO A 45 -8.16 -16.62 8.13
CA PRO A 45 -7.37 -17.07 6.97
C PRO A 45 -7.27 -16.01 5.85
N PRO A 46 -6.28 -16.12 4.94
CA PRO A 46 -6.14 -15.19 3.82
C PRO A 46 -7.38 -15.19 2.91
N VAL A 47 -7.59 -14.10 2.18
CA VAL A 47 -8.72 -13.98 1.24
C VAL A 47 -8.33 -14.67 -0.07
N THR A 48 -8.76 -15.91 -0.25
CA THR A 48 -8.41 -16.77 -1.40
C THR A 48 -9.62 -17.33 -2.14
N THR A 49 -10.85 -17.00 -1.73
CA THR A 49 -12.09 -17.45 -2.37
C THR A 49 -12.97 -16.28 -2.78
N LEU A 50 -13.83 -16.52 -3.77
CA LEU A 50 -14.74 -15.52 -4.31
C LEU A 50 -15.77 -15.07 -3.26
N GLU A 51 -16.33 -16.02 -2.50
CA GLU A 51 -17.33 -15.75 -1.48
C GLU A 51 -16.74 -14.86 -0.38
N ARG A 52 -15.53 -15.17 0.08
CA ARG A 52 -14.86 -14.42 1.14
C ARG A 52 -14.55 -12.98 0.75
N VAL A 53 -14.10 -12.74 -0.49
CA VAL A 53 -13.81 -11.37 -0.95
C VAL A 53 -15.10 -10.54 -1.09
N ILE A 54 -16.20 -11.16 -1.53
CA ILE A 54 -17.51 -10.49 -1.63
C ILE A 54 -18.05 -10.13 -0.24
N GLU A 55 -18.06 -11.08 0.71
CA GLU A 55 -18.51 -10.86 2.08
C GLU A 55 -17.66 -9.80 2.81
N TYR A 56 -16.36 -9.82 2.59
CA TYR A 56 -15.45 -8.85 3.18
C TYR A 56 -15.73 -7.44 2.63
N LYS A 57 -15.87 -7.28 1.30
CA LYS A 57 -16.26 -5.99 0.69
C LYS A 57 -17.58 -5.46 1.24
N GLN A 58 -18.59 -6.33 1.39
CA GLN A 58 -19.89 -5.94 1.94
C GLN A 58 -19.77 -5.46 3.39
N SER A 59 -18.93 -6.10 4.20
CA SER A 59 -18.70 -5.71 5.59
C SER A 59 -18.01 -4.35 5.69
N LEU A 60 -16.99 -4.10 4.85
CA LEU A 60 -16.33 -2.81 4.74
C LEU A 60 -17.28 -1.70 4.29
N GLN A 61 -18.11 -1.98 3.27
CA GLN A 61 -19.07 -1.00 2.74
C GLN A 61 -20.12 -0.58 3.78
N LYS A 62 -20.53 -1.50 4.67
CA LYS A 62 -21.46 -1.16 5.78
C LYS A 62 -20.82 -0.18 6.77
N LEU A 63 -19.52 -0.31 7.02
CA LEU A 63 -18.78 0.53 7.96
C LEU A 63 -18.41 1.90 7.36
N ALA A 64 -18.11 1.94 6.05
CA ALA A 64 -17.81 3.18 5.34
C ALA A 64 -18.60 3.27 4.02
N PRO A 65 -19.90 3.64 4.07
CA PRO A 65 -20.78 3.63 2.90
C PRO A 65 -20.36 4.57 1.76
N LYS A 66 -19.54 5.59 2.05
CA LYS A 66 -19.04 6.56 1.08
C LYS A 66 -17.63 6.25 0.55
N THR A 67 -16.98 5.19 1.03
CA THR A 67 -15.65 4.79 0.57
C THR A 67 -15.78 3.77 -0.56
N THR A 68 -14.95 3.92 -1.59
CA THR A 68 -14.86 2.96 -2.69
C THR A 68 -13.79 1.92 -2.36
N PHE A 69 -14.18 0.66 -2.22
CA PHE A 69 -13.26 -0.44 -1.93
C PHE A 69 -12.91 -1.24 -3.19
N LEU A 70 -11.64 -1.25 -3.54
CA LEU A 70 -11.05 -2.11 -4.56
C LEU A 70 -10.45 -3.33 -3.83
N MET A 71 -10.90 -4.53 -4.18
CA MET A 71 -10.54 -5.75 -3.45
C MET A 71 -9.44 -6.54 -4.14
N SER A 72 -8.79 -7.41 -3.38
CA SER A 72 -7.71 -8.28 -3.87
C SER A 72 -7.85 -9.72 -3.36
N LEU A 73 -7.21 -10.67 -4.06
CA LEU A 73 -6.96 -12.01 -3.53
C LEU A 73 -5.51 -12.16 -3.11
N TYR A 74 -5.26 -13.04 -2.14
CA TYR A 74 -3.93 -13.42 -1.71
C TYR A 74 -3.34 -14.46 -2.67
N LEU A 75 -2.12 -14.24 -3.17
CA LEU A 75 -1.42 -15.22 -4.00
C LEU A 75 -1.01 -16.45 -3.17
N CYS A 76 -1.66 -17.59 -3.39
CA CYS A 76 -1.28 -18.86 -2.77
C CYS A 76 -1.48 -20.03 -3.75
N LYS A 77 -1.07 -21.23 -3.33
CA LYS A 77 -1.16 -22.47 -4.13
C LYS A 77 -2.58 -22.93 -4.44
N ASP A 78 -3.58 -22.42 -3.72
CA ASP A 78 -4.99 -22.78 -3.92
C ASP A 78 -5.66 -21.92 -5.00
N LEU A 79 -5.02 -20.84 -5.46
CA LEU A 79 -5.55 -20.02 -6.55
C LEU A 79 -5.47 -20.80 -7.87
N THR A 80 -6.51 -20.68 -8.68
CA THR A 80 -6.57 -21.24 -10.03
C THR A 80 -6.89 -20.16 -11.06
N PRO A 81 -6.46 -20.31 -12.33
CA PRO A 81 -6.85 -19.39 -13.40
C PRO A 81 -8.37 -19.24 -13.51
N GLU A 82 -9.13 -20.32 -13.35
CA GLU A 82 -10.60 -20.31 -13.41
C GLU A 82 -11.21 -19.39 -12.34
N LEU A 83 -10.66 -19.39 -11.12
CA LEU A 83 -11.08 -18.47 -10.07
C LEU A 83 -10.79 -17.02 -10.44
N ILE A 84 -9.62 -16.73 -11.03
CA ILE A 84 -9.26 -15.38 -11.48
C ILE A 84 -10.26 -14.87 -12.52
N HIS A 85 -10.56 -15.67 -13.55
CA HIS A 85 -11.55 -15.30 -14.57
C HIS A 85 -12.94 -15.10 -13.95
N ALA A 86 -13.36 -15.98 -13.04
CA ALA A 86 -14.66 -15.87 -12.38
C ALA A 86 -14.78 -14.61 -11.51
N ALA A 87 -13.74 -14.29 -10.73
CA ALA A 87 -13.71 -13.11 -9.88
C ALA A 87 -13.63 -11.81 -10.69
N ALA A 88 -12.85 -11.79 -11.77
CA ALA A 88 -12.77 -10.66 -12.70
C ALA A 88 -14.11 -10.39 -13.38
N LYS A 89 -14.77 -11.44 -13.90
CA LYS A 89 -16.07 -11.32 -14.58
C LYS A 89 -17.16 -10.73 -13.68
N GLN A 90 -17.09 -10.94 -12.37
CA GLN A 90 -18.04 -10.36 -11.41
C GLN A 90 -17.63 -8.96 -10.91
N GLY A 91 -16.47 -8.44 -11.32
CA GLY A 91 -15.91 -7.20 -10.75
C GLY A 91 -15.58 -7.33 -9.26
N ALA A 92 -15.33 -8.56 -8.78
CA ALA A 92 -15.14 -8.83 -7.37
C ALA A 92 -13.75 -8.40 -6.88
N ILE A 93 -12.74 -8.44 -7.76
CA ILE A 93 -11.34 -8.13 -7.46
C ILE A 93 -10.76 -7.18 -8.50
N HIS A 94 -9.70 -6.46 -8.11
CA HIS A 94 -8.92 -5.56 -8.98
C HIS A 94 -7.46 -6.01 -9.11
N GLY A 95 -7.05 -7.02 -8.33
CA GLY A 95 -5.72 -7.58 -8.39
C GLY A 95 -5.49 -8.74 -7.43
N VAL A 96 -4.26 -9.23 -7.44
CA VAL A 96 -3.76 -10.29 -6.56
C VAL A 96 -2.49 -9.80 -5.89
N LYS A 97 -2.44 -9.91 -4.56
CA LYS A 97 -1.29 -9.53 -3.76
C LYS A 97 -0.42 -10.73 -3.42
N CYS A 98 0.84 -10.63 -3.83
CA CYS A 98 1.92 -11.54 -3.50
C CYS A 98 2.61 -11.12 -2.20
N TYR A 99 2.76 -12.09 -1.30
CA TYR A 99 3.61 -11.99 -0.12
C TYR A 99 4.66 -13.10 -0.16
N PRO A 100 5.96 -12.77 -0.16
CA PRO A 100 7.02 -13.75 0.04
C PRO A 100 6.87 -14.44 1.40
N ALA A 101 7.03 -15.76 1.41
CA ALA A 101 6.74 -16.59 2.57
C ALA A 101 7.53 -16.13 3.83
N GLY A 102 6.80 -15.78 4.89
CA GLY A 102 7.38 -15.44 6.20
C GLY A 102 8.03 -14.06 6.33
N VAL A 103 8.01 -13.21 5.29
CA VAL A 103 8.68 -11.90 5.31
C VAL A 103 7.91 -10.83 6.09
N THR A 104 6.58 -10.97 6.21
CA THR A 104 5.72 -9.97 6.86
C THR A 104 4.48 -10.59 7.56
N THR A 105 3.64 -9.75 8.16
CA THR A 105 2.41 -10.13 8.88
C THR A 105 1.51 -11.02 8.02
N ASN A 106 1.17 -12.21 8.54
CA ASN A 106 0.32 -13.23 7.92
C ASN A 106 0.82 -13.76 6.56
N SER A 107 2.12 -13.70 6.29
CA SER A 107 2.73 -14.19 5.04
C SER A 107 3.15 -15.67 5.05
N ALA A 108 2.80 -16.45 6.08
CA ALA A 108 3.25 -17.85 6.20
C ALA A 108 2.78 -18.75 5.04
N ALA A 109 1.64 -18.43 4.41
CA ALA A 109 1.11 -19.11 3.23
C ALA A 109 1.65 -18.53 1.90
N GLY A 110 2.67 -17.66 1.96
CA GLY A 110 3.23 -16.93 0.85
C GLY A 110 4.05 -17.78 -0.13
N VAL A 111 4.65 -17.10 -1.10
CA VAL A 111 5.38 -17.71 -2.22
C VAL A 111 6.89 -17.66 -2.00
N ASP A 112 7.64 -18.55 -2.64
CA ASP A 112 9.08 -18.40 -2.78
C ASP A 112 9.38 -17.47 -3.98
N PRO A 113 9.88 -16.24 -3.77
CA PRO A 113 10.15 -15.33 -4.88
C PRO A 113 11.38 -15.72 -5.70
N ASN A 114 12.11 -16.78 -5.33
CA ASN A 114 13.22 -17.30 -6.12
C ASN A 114 12.75 -17.95 -7.43
N ASP A 115 11.55 -18.54 -7.42
CA ASP A 115 10.92 -19.08 -8.60
C ASP A 115 9.40 -18.85 -8.58
N PHE A 116 8.95 -18.00 -9.50
CA PHE A 116 7.55 -17.69 -9.71
C PHE A 116 6.88 -18.62 -10.75
N SER A 117 7.61 -19.56 -11.35
CA SER A 117 7.14 -20.36 -12.49
C SER A 117 5.80 -21.06 -12.24
N ASP A 118 5.62 -21.63 -11.04
CA ASP A 118 4.37 -22.28 -10.61
C ASP A 118 3.14 -21.35 -10.65
N PHE A 119 3.34 -20.03 -10.57
CA PHE A 119 2.28 -19.02 -10.58
C PHE A 119 2.06 -18.37 -11.95
N TYR A 120 2.84 -18.73 -12.98
CA TYR A 120 2.67 -18.16 -14.33
C TYR A 120 1.27 -18.37 -14.92
N PRO A 121 0.58 -19.51 -14.72
CA PRO A 121 -0.81 -19.65 -15.14
C PRO A 121 -1.74 -18.59 -14.51
N ILE A 122 -1.49 -18.23 -13.25
CA ILE A 122 -2.24 -17.17 -12.56
C ILE A 122 -1.91 -15.81 -13.16
N PHE A 123 -0.64 -15.50 -13.38
CA PHE A 123 -0.22 -14.21 -13.95
C PHE A 123 -0.75 -13.99 -15.36
N LYS A 124 -0.79 -15.05 -16.17
CA LYS A 124 -1.44 -15.02 -17.48
C LYS A 124 -2.93 -14.69 -17.35
N ALA A 125 -3.65 -15.33 -16.42
CA ALA A 125 -5.05 -15.00 -16.17
C ALA A 125 -5.23 -13.55 -15.69
N LEU A 126 -4.31 -13.02 -14.86
CA LEU A 126 -4.35 -11.60 -14.47
C LEU A 126 -4.18 -10.68 -15.67
N GLU A 127 -3.22 -10.97 -16.55
CA GLU A 127 -2.95 -10.19 -17.77
C GLU A 127 -4.17 -10.20 -18.71
N GLU A 128 -4.78 -11.37 -18.94
CA GLU A 128 -5.96 -11.53 -19.81
C GLU A 128 -7.21 -10.78 -19.31
N ASN A 129 -7.31 -10.51 -18.00
CA ASN A 129 -8.42 -9.80 -17.39
C ASN A 129 -8.08 -8.35 -16.97
N ASP A 130 -6.93 -7.81 -17.38
CA ASP A 130 -6.44 -6.48 -16.99
C ASP A 130 -6.43 -6.25 -15.46
N LEU A 131 -6.04 -7.28 -14.70
CA LEU A 131 -5.89 -7.22 -13.25
C LEU A 131 -4.46 -6.86 -12.84
N VAL A 132 -4.29 -6.40 -11.60
CA VAL A 132 -2.99 -5.98 -11.06
C VAL A 132 -2.31 -7.11 -10.27
N LEU A 133 -1.02 -7.33 -10.49
CA LEU A 133 -0.16 -8.10 -9.60
C LEU A 133 0.59 -7.16 -8.66
N ASN A 134 0.24 -7.21 -7.37
CA ASN A 134 0.90 -6.41 -6.34
C ASN A 134 2.00 -7.25 -5.67
N LEU A 135 3.21 -6.72 -5.58
CA LEU A 135 4.37 -7.46 -5.05
C LEU A 135 4.85 -6.81 -3.74
N HIS A 136 4.80 -7.55 -2.63
CA HIS A 136 5.70 -7.28 -1.51
C HIS A 136 7.10 -7.71 -1.94
N GLY A 137 7.89 -6.79 -2.48
CA GLY A 137 9.13 -7.13 -3.18
C GLY A 137 10.35 -7.28 -2.27
N GLU A 138 10.37 -8.30 -1.41
CA GLU A 138 11.54 -8.65 -0.57
C GLU A 138 11.86 -10.15 -0.68
N ARG A 139 13.14 -10.51 -0.86
CA ARG A 139 13.54 -11.92 -0.74
C ARG A 139 13.54 -12.36 0.74
N PRO A 140 12.97 -13.53 1.07
CA PRO A 140 13.05 -14.06 2.43
C PRO A 140 14.50 -14.42 2.78
N PRO A 141 14.88 -14.41 4.07
CA PRO A 141 16.15 -14.98 4.50
C PRO A 141 16.26 -16.43 4.04
N ALA A 142 17.37 -16.76 3.38
CA ALA A 142 17.67 -18.09 2.89
C ALA A 142 18.95 -18.62 3.54
N LYS A 143 19.03 -19.95 3.71
CA LYS A 143 20.22 -20.59 4.25
C LYS A 143 21.38 -20.41 3.25
N ASP A 144 22.55 -20.06 3.75
CA ASP A 144 23.78 -19.88 2.98
C ASP A 144 23.76 -18.68 1.99
N GLU A 145 22.80 -17.76 2.15
CA GLU A 145 22.77 -16.46 1.45
C GLU A 145 22.81 -15.29 2.44
N ASP A 146 23.53 -14.22 2.11
CA ASP A 146 23.64 -13.00 2.92
C ASP A 146 22.41 -12.07 2.73
N ILE A 147 21.21 -12.59 3.00
CA ILE A 147 19.96 -11.84 2.90
C ILE A 147 19.57 -11.30 4.28
N THR A 148 19.38 -9.98 4.35
CA THR A 148 18.97 -9.23 5.54
C THR A 148 17.83 -8.28 5.19
N VAL A 149 17.17 -7.70 6.20
CA VAL A 149 16.11 -6.70 5.99
C VAL A 149 16.57 -5.44 5.25
N LEU A 150 17.88 -5.19 5.14
CA LEU A 150 18.44 -4.04 4.43
C LEU A 150 18.60 -4.29 2.92
N ASN A 151 18.92 -5.52 2.51
CA ASN A 151 19.18 -5.86 1.11
C ASN A 151 18.12 -6.78 0.48
N ALA A 152 17.13 -7.26 1.25
CA ALA A 152 16.05 -8.12 0.76
C ALA A 152 15.27 -7.50 -0.42
N GLU A 153 14.96 -6.20 -0.38
CA GLU A 153 14.28 -5.50 -1.48
C GLU A 153 15.18 -5.38 -2.73
N PRO A 154 16.43 -4.87 -2.64
CA PRO A 154 17.37 -4.89 -3.77
C PRO A 154 17.55 -6.26 -4.42
N LEU A 155 17.62 -7.32 -3.61
CA LEU A 155 17.78 -8.68 -4.10
C LEU A 155 16.52 -9.25 -4.78
N PHE A 156 15.34 -8.66 -4.56
CA PHE A 156 14.10 -9.01 -5.25
C PHE A 156 13.99 -8.39 -6.65
N LEU A 157 14.67 -7.27 -6.91
CA LEU A 157 14.53 -6.49 -8.15
C LEU A 157 14.77 -7.29 -9.45
N PRO A 158 15.70 -8.27 -9.52
CA PRO A 158 15.82 -9.14 -10.69
C PRO A 158 14.52 -9.90 -11.02
N ALA A 159 13.75 -10.32 -10.01
CA ALA A 159 12.47 -10.99 -10.21
C ALA A 159 11.42 -10.04 -10.78
N LEU A 160 11.36 -8.79 -10.30
CA LEU A 160 10.49 -7.75 -10.87
C LEU A 160 10.81 -7.50 -12.36
N VAL A 161 12.09 -7.33 -12.70
CA VAL A 161 12.53 -7.11 -14.08
C VAL A 161 12.15 -8.32 -14.95
N LYS A 162 12.37 -9.54 -14.46
CA LYS A 162 11.98 -10.76 -15.18
C LYS A 162 10.48 -10.83 -15.43
N LEU A 163 9.65 -10.63 -14.40
CA LEU A 163 8.19 -10.63 -14.54
C LEU A 163 7.70 -9.56 -15.53
N SER A 164 8.28 -8.36 -15.52
CA SER A 164 7.94 -7.29 -16.46
C SER A 164 8.26 -7.63 -17.92
N LYS A 165 9.23 -8.52 -18.16
CA LYS A 165 9.63 -8.98 -19.49
C LYS A 165 8.80 -10.18 -19.95
N ASP A 166 8.49 -11.08 -19.03
CA ASP A 166 7.71 -12.29 -19.31
C ASP A 166 6.21 -11.96 -19.52
N PHE A 167 5.69 -10.95 -18.83
CA PHE A 167 4.30 -10.48 -18.91
C PHE A 167 4.23 -8.97 -19.20
N PRO A 168 4.58 -8.53 -20.43
CA PRO A 168 4.74 -7.11 -20.76
C PRO A 168 3.44 -6.30 -20.71
N ASN A 169 2.26 -6.95 -20.74
CA ASN A 169 0.97 -6.27 -20.64
C ASN A 169 0.35 -6.39 -19.23
N LEU A 170 0.89 -7.24 -18.35
CA LEU A 170 0.43 -7.37 -16.97
C LEU A 170 0.76 -6.09 -16.18
N LYS A 171 -0.23 -5.54 -15.51
CA LYS A 171 -0.04 -4.46 -14.55
C LYS A 171 0.65 -5.00 -13.30
N ILE A 172 1.86 -4.55 -13.02
CA ILE A 172 2.65 -4.97 -11.86
C ILE A 172 2.95 -3.75 -10.98
N ILE A 173 2.72 -3.88 -9.67
CA ILE A 173 3.12 -2.87 -8.69
C ILE A 173 4.18 -3.46 -7.77
N LEU A 174 5.36 -2.81 -7.71
CA LEU A 174 6.29 -2.98 -6.60
C LEU A 174 5.76 -2.15 -5.43
N GLU A 175 5.14 -2.82 -4.46
CA GLU A 175 4.53 -2.13 -3.34
C GLU A 175 5.57 -1.49 -2.42
N HIS A 176 5.19 -0.39 -1.77
CA HIS A 176 5.89 0.28 -0.66
C HIS A 176 7.42 0.27 -0.81
N CYS A 177 7.93 0.83 -1.93
CA CYS A 177 9.36 0.91 -2.19
C CYS A 177 10.10 1.59 -1.03
N THR A 178 11.26 1.04 -0.66
CA THR A 178 12.04 1.56 0.47
C THR A 178 13.51 1.84 0.15
N THR A 179 13.98 1.52 -1.05
CA THR A 179 15.36 1.74 -1.49
C THR A 179 15.47 2.65 -2.70
N LYS A 180 16.62 3.32 -2.79
CA LYS A 180 17.09 3.95 -4.02
C LYS A 180 17.11 2.97 -5.20
N ASN A 181 17.60 1.75 -4.97
CA ASN A 181 17.69 0.71 -6.01
C ASN A 181 16.32 0.36 -6.62
N ALA A 182 15.26 0.28 -5.80
CA ALA A 182 13.91 0.03 -6.28
C ALA A 182 13.39 1.17 -7.15
N VAL A 183 13.57 2.42 -6.71
CA VAL A 183 13.20 3.63 -7.47
C VAL A 183 13.94 3.66 -8.81
N GLU A 184 15.25 3.44 -8.81
CA GLU A 184 16.08 3.41 -10.01
C GLU A 184 15.69 2.26 -10.95
N THR A 185 15.30 1.10 -10.41
CA THR A 185 14.84 -0.04 -11.21
C THR A 185 13.52 0.26 -11.91
N VAL A 186 12.53 0.84 -11.21
CA VAL A 186 11.25 1.22 -11.81
C VAL A 186 11.47 2.26 -12.92
N ARG A 187 12.27 3.29 -12.66
CA ARG A 187 12.68 4.27 -13.68
C ARG A 187 13.41 3.61 -14.85
N GLY A 188 14.28 2.64 -14.58
CA GLY A 188 15.03 1.87 -15.57
C GLY A 188 14.12 1.06 -16.50
N ILE A 189 13.09 0.40 -15.95
CA ILE A 189 12.07 -0.33 -16.72
C ILE A 189 11.35 0.62 -17.68
N HIS A 190 10.92 1.81 -17.21
CA HIS A 190 10.26 2.82 -18.05
C HIS A 190 11.19 3.46 -19.09
N LYS A 191 12.48 3.58 -18.76
CA LYS A 191 13.49 4.04 -19.71
C LYS A 191 13.71 3.03 -20.84
N GLU A 192 13.72 1.73 -20.54
CA GLU A 192 13.82 0.65 -21.53
C GLU A 192 12.52 0.51 -22.34
N ASN A 193 11.37 0.59 -21.68
CA ASN A 193 10.04 0.51 -22.29
C ASN A 193 9.11 1.59 -21.70
N PRO A 194 8.90 2.73 -22.40
CA PRO A 194 8.01 3.80 -21.93
C PRO A 194 6.53 3.40 -21.78
N ASN A 195 6.14 2.25 -22.34
CA ASN A 195 4.79 1.70 -22.24
C ASN A 195 4.68 0.58 -21.19
N ALA A 196 5.75 0.34 -20.40
CA ALA A 196 5.76 -0.68 -19.37
C ALA A 196 4.58 -0.49 -18.40
N LYS A 197 3.94 -1.60 -18.03
CA LYS A 197 2.84 -1.63 -17.08
C LYS A 197 3.32 -1.85 -15.64
N VAL A 198 4.46 -1.26 -15.29
CA VAL A 198 5.07 -1.37 -13.96
C VAL A 198 4.93 -0.05 -13.21
N ALA A 199 4.49 -0.10 -11.96
CA ALA A 199 4.48 1.07 -11.07
C ALA A 199 5.02 0.70 -9.69
N ALA A 200 5.15 1.72 -8.83
CA ALA A 200 5.48 1.54 -7.43
C ALA A 200 4.63 2.43 -6.54
N THR A 201 4.19 1.87 -5.41
CA THR A 201 3.57 2.67 -4.35
C THR A 201 4.64 3.13 -3.36
N ILE A 202 4.44 4.32 -2.80
CA ILE A 202 5.29 4.88 -1.75
C ILE A 202 4.41 5.28 -0.57
N THR A 203 4.81 4.88 0.64
CA THR A 203 4.04 5.09 1.86
C THR A 203 4.27 6.48 2.44
N ALA A 204 3.36 6.94 3.31
CA ALA A 204 3.58 8.17 4.06
C ALA A 204 4.77 8.06 5.04
N HIS A 205 4.96 6.88 5.64
CA HIS A 205 5.94 6.71 6.71
C HIS A 205 7.37 6.50 6.17
N HIS A 206 7.57 5.86 5.01
CA HIS A 206 8.91 5.74 4.40
C HIS A 206 9.45 7.06 3.83
N LEU A 207 8.59 8.06 3.64
CA LEU A 207 9.00 9.42 3.29
C LEU A 207 9.58 10.21 4.47
N SER A 208 9.48 9.69 5.69
CA SER A 208 9.90 10.35 6.94
C SER A 208 10.86 9.50 7.79
N LEU A 209 10.70 8.18 7.75
CA LEU A 209 11.45 7.26 8.60
C LEU A 209 12.78 6.85 7.97
N THR A 210 13.78 6.64 8.82
CA THR A 210 15.03 5.92 8.52
C THR A 210 15.21 4.78 9.52
N ILE A 211 16.31 4.04 9.41
CA ILE A 211 16.67 2.99 10.37
C ILE A 211 16.69 3.47 11.83
N ASP A 212 17.21 4.68 12.05
CA ASP A 212 17.29 5.30 13.39
C ASP A 212 15.91 5.55 13.98
N SER A 213 14.91 5.78 13.12
CA SER A 213 13.55 6.04 13.55
C SER A 213 12.87 4.82 14.16
N TRP A 214 13.27 3.58 13.82
CA TRP A 214 12.63 2.35 14.31
C TRP A 214 13.52 1.43 15.14
N ALA A 215 14.84 1.57 15.11
CA ALA A 215 15.77 0.69 15.81
C ALA A 215 15.45 0.54 17.32
N GLY A 216 15.02 1.62 17.97
CA GLY A 216 14.55 1.64 19.36
C GLY A 216 13.06 1.92 19.53
N ASN A 217 12.29 2.07 18.44
CA ASN A 217 10.90 2.51 18.47
C ASN A 217 10.00 1.52 17.71
N PRO A 218 9.46 0.49 18.39
CA PRO A 218 8.63 -0.55 17.78
C PRO A 218 7.40 -0.05 17.00
N ILE A 219 6.86 1.13 17.36
CA ILE A 219 5.75 1.76 16.64
C ILE A 219 6.12 2.05 15.18
N ASN A 220 7.38 2.42 14.91
CA ASN A 220 7.88 2.73 13.57
C ASN A 220 8.38 1.50 12.80
N PHE A 221 8.38 0.32 13.41
CA PHE A 221 8.83 -0.91 12.77
C PHE A 221 7.76 -1.45 11.78
N CYS A 222 8.15 -1.57 10.51
CA CYS A 222 7.36 -2.12 9.40
C CYS A 222 8.19 -3.04 8.49
N LYS A 223 7.57 -3.55 7.43
CA LYS A 223 8.20 -4.34 6.37
C LYS A 223 7.72 -3.81 5.02
N PRO A 224 8.63 -3.48 4.08
CA PRO A 224 10.08 -3.43 4.25
C PRO A 224 10.47 -2.39 5.31
N VAL A 225 11.60 -2.61 5.99
CA VAL A 225 12.05 -1.63 7.00
C VAL A 225 12.43 -0.32 6.31
N ALA A 226 12.23 0.81 6.99
CA ALA A 226 12.82 2.07 6.57
C ALA A 226 14.36 1.98 6.64
N LYS A 227 15.04 2.49 5.61
CA LYS A 227 16.48 2.23 5.38
C LYS A 227 17.34 3.46 5.67
N LEU A 228 18.26 3.79 4.78
CA LEU A 228 19.23 4.86 5.01
C LEU A 228 18.63 6.23 4.67
N PRO A 229 19.20 7.33 5.18
CA PRO A 229 18.78 8.67 4.80
C PRO A 229 18.84 8.94 3.28
N GLU A 230 19.75 8.28 2.55
CA GLU A 230 19.78 8.37 1.08
C GLU A 230 18.54 7.74 0.44
N ASP A 231 18.13 6.57 0.90
CA ASP A 231 16.91 5.91 0.41
C ASP A 231 15.68 6.78 0.64
N MET A 232 15.52 7.31 1.87
CA MET A 232 14.41 8.21 2.21
C MET A 232 14.38 9.44 1.29
N ARG A 233 15.53 10.09 1.04
CA ARG A 233 15.60 11.23 0.12
C ARG A 233 15.23 10.84 -1.32
N THR A 234 15.65 9.66 -1.79
CA THR A 234 15.28 9.17 -3.12
C THR A 234 13.77 8.86 -3.21
N LEU A 235 13.15 8.35 -2.15
CA LEU A 235 11.70 8.15 -2.09
C LEU A 235 10.94 9.49 -2.11
N VAL A 236 11.42 10.50 -1.38
CA VAL A 236 10.85 11.86 -1.41
C VAL A 236 10.98 12.47 -2.81
N ASP A 237 12.13 12.33 -3.47
CA ASP A 237 12.30 12.75 -4.86
C ASP A 237 11.29 12.05 -5.80
N ALA A 238 11.15 10.74 -5.69
CA ALA A 238 10.25 9.94 -6.52
C ALA A 238 8.77 10.26 -6.28
N ALA A 239 8.33 10.37 -5.01
CA ALA A 239 6.95 10.71 -4.69
C ALA A 239 6.56 12.11 -5.19
N THR A 240 7.53 13.04 -5.16
CA THR A 240 7.31 14.44 -5.56
C THR A 240 7.73 14.73 -7.01
N SER A 241 8.10 13.72 -7.82
CA SER A 241 8.61 13.96 -9.17
C SER A 241 7.52 14.33 -10.18
N GLY A 242 6.28 13.91 -9.94
CA GLY A 242 5.20 13.96 -10.93
C GLY A 242 5.29 12.83 -11.98
N GLU A 243 6.17 11.85 -11.79
CA GLU A 243 6.23 10.65 -12.65
C GLU A 243 4.98 9.78 -12.42
N PRO A 244 4.27 9.34 -13.48
CA PRO A 244 2.97 8.68 -13.36
C PRO A 244 3.04 7.25 -12.81
N TYR A 245 4.23 6.68 -12.67
CA TYR A 245 4.48 5.33 -12.15
C TYR A 245 4.87 5.33 -10.66
N PHE A 246 4.88 6.48 -9.99
CA PHE A 246 4.92 6.59 -8.53
C PHE A 246 3.62 7.21 -8.02
N PHE A 247 2.95 6.51 -7.11
CA PHE A 247 1.71 6.98 -6.50
C PHE A 247 1.51 6.45 -5.09
N PHE A 248 0.50 6.97 -4.42
CA PHE A 248 0.27 6.70 -3.02
C PHE A 248 -0.27 5.28 -2.76
N GLY A 249 0.38 4.59 -1.83
CA GLY A 249 -0.17 3.44 -1.12
C GLY A 249 0.36 3.48 0.30
N SER A 250 -0.52 3.62 1.30
CA SER A 250 -0.12 3.95 2.66
C SER A 250 0.60 2.82 3.38
N ASP A 251 0.27 1.58 3.01
CA ASP A 251 0.53 0.39 3.82
C ASP A 251 0.12 0.61 5.28
N SER A 252 -1.00 1.33 5.48
CA SER A 252 -1.52 1.58 6.82
C SER A 252 -1.89 0.25 7.45
N ALA A 253 -1.09 -0.16 8.43
CA ALA A 253 -1.09 -1.50 9.00
C ALA A 253 -1.36 -1.42 10.51
N PRO A 254 -2.65 -1.35 10.92
CA PRO A 254 -3.00 -1.26 12.33
C PRO A 254 -2.64 -2.55 13.06
N HIS A 255 -2.11 -2.38 14.27
CA HIS A 255 -1.84 -3.43 15.24
C HIS A 255 -2.26 -2.94 16.62
N PRO A 256 -2.85 -3.81 17.46
CA PRO A 256 -3.03 -3.50 18.87
C PRO A 256 -1.68 -3.14 19.50
N ILE A 257 -1.67 -2.21 20.44
CA ILE A 257 -0.44 -1.74 21.10
C ILE A 257 0.34 -2.88 21.76
N GLU A 258 -0.34 -3.93 22.23
CA GLU A 258 0.27 -5.14 22.80
C GLU A 258 1.02 -5.98 21.75
N GLY A 259 0.69 -5.82 20.47
CA GLY A 259 1.45 -6.38 19.35
C GLY A 259 2.75 -5.63 19.09
N LYS A 260 2.81 -4.35 19.47
CA LYS A 260 3.99 -3.48 19.34
C LYS A 260 4.89 -3.50 20.58
N ALA A 261 4.31 -3.62 21.77
CA ALA A 261 5.00 -3.63 23.06
C ALA A 261 5.52 -5.04 23.43
N ARG A 262 6.40 -5.61 22.59
CA ARG A 262 6.96 -6.96 22.77
C ARG A 262 8.49 -6.96 22.79
N HIS A 263 9.08 -7.91 23.52
CA HIS A 263 10.53 -8.11 23.55
C HIS A 263 11.04 -8.87 22.31
N VAL A 264 10.27 -9.83 21.80
CA VAL A 264 10.55 -10.61 20.58
C VAL A 264 9.26 -10.72 19.77
N GLY A 265 9.37 -10.73 18.44
CA GLY A 265 8.22 -10.88 17.56
C GLY A 265 7.28 -9.67 17.56
N VAL A 266 7.86 -8.46 17.60
CA VAL A 266 7.12 -7.20 17.40
C VAL A 266 6.41 -7.24 16.05
N CYS A 267 5.12 -6.91 16.02
CA CYS A 267 4.37 -6.84 14.77
C CYS A 267 4.88 -5.72 13.85
N ALA A 268 5.13 -6.05 12.59
CA ALA A 268 5.53 -5.11 11.56
C ALA A 268 4.30 -4.40 10.97
N GLY A 269 4.30 -3.07 11.00
CA GLY A 269 3.27 -2.22 10.40
C GLY A 269 3.21 -0.84 11.05
N VAL A 270 3.02 0.21 10.27
CA VAL A 270 2.80 1.57 10.78
C VAL A 270 1.37 1.97 10.46
N TYR A 271 0.63 2.47 11.45
CA TYR A 271 -0.74 2.91 11.23
C TYR A 271 -0.78 4.40 10.85
N THR A 272 -1.21 4.70 9.62
CA THR A 272 -1.21 6.06 9.06
C THR A 272 -2.59 6.54 8.62
N GLN A 273 -3.61 5.66 8.62
CA GLN A 273 -4.85 5.90 7.90
C GLN A 273 -5.55 7.20 8.31
N SER A 274 -5.64 7.50 9.62
CA SER A 274 -6.42 8.64 10.14
C SER A 274 -5.94 10.02 9.71
N ASN A 275 -4.70 10.13 9.23
CA ASN A 275 -4.11 11.41 8.78
C ASN A 275 -3.32 11.23 7.46
N ALA A 276 -3.67 10.22 6.65
CA ALA A 276 -2.92 9.79 5.48
C ALA A 276 -2.49 10.96 4.57
N ILE A 277 -3.44 11.80 4.15
CA ILE A 277 -3.16 12.96 3.28
C ILE A 277 -2.38 14.06 4.02
N GLY A 278 -2.67 14.27 5.30
CA GLY A 278 -1.96 15.27 6.12
C GLY A 278 -0.46 14.97 6.23
N TYR A 279 -0.09 13.70 6.42
CA TYR A 279 1.32 13.30 6.43
C TYR A 279 2.04 13.58 5.11
N LEU A 280 1.37 13.32 3.98
CA LEU A 280 1.94 13.59 2.66
C LEU A 280 2.08 15.09 2.40
N ALA A 281 1.12 15.90 2.85
CA ALA A 281 1.16 17.35 2.70
C ALA A 281 2.41 17.97 3.35
N GLU A 282 2.79 17.54 4.56
CA GLU A 282 4.03 17.97 5.22
C GLU A 282 5.28 17.67 4.38
N VAL A 283 5.35 16.47 3.81
CA VAL A 283 6.50 16.05 2.97
C VAL A 283 6.56 16.86 1.68
N PHE A 284 5.42 17.02 0.99
CA PHE A 284 5.35 17.72 -0.29
C PHE A 284 5.59 19.22 -0.12
N GLU A 285 5.09 19.83 0.96
CA GLU A 285 5.42 21.21 1.31
C GLU A 285 6.91 21.36 1.65
N GLY A 286 7.47 20.46 2.47
CA GLY A 286 8.89 20.47 2.83
C GLY A 286 9.82 20.33 1.62
N ALA A 287 9.37 19.63 0.57
CA ALA A 287 10.06 19.52 -0.72
C ALA A 287 9.80 20.70 -1.67
N GLY A 288 8.93 21.64 -1.32
CA GLY A 288 8.54 22.78 -2.17
C GLY A 288 7.71 22.38 -3.40
N LYS A 289 6.99 21.25 -3.34
CA LYS A 289 6.30 20.61 -4.47
C LYS A 289 4.86 20.22 -4.15
N LEU A 290 4.17 21.02 -3.33
CA LEU A 290 2.79 20.76 -2.93
C LEU A 290 1.82 20.70 -4.12
N ASP A 291 2.16 21.36 -5.24
CA ASP A 291 1.44 21.29 -6.51
C ASP A 291 1.40 19.88 -7.13
N LYS A 292 2.35 19.00 -6.77
CA LYS A 292 2.41 17.61 -7.25
C LYS A 292 1.59 16.62 -6.43
N LEU A 293 1.07 17.04 -5.26
CA LEU A 293 0.38 16.14 -4.35
C LEU A 293 -0.84 15.50 -5.01
N ARG A 294 -1.66 16.28 -5.72
CA ARG A 294 -2.85 15.80 -6.44
C ARG A 294 -2.52 14.65 -7.41
N GLY A 295 -1.44 14.75 -8.19
CA GLY A 295 -1.04 13.68 -9.10
C GLY A 295 -0.75 12.38 -8.34
N PHE A 296 0.01 12.49 -7.24
CA PHE A 296 0.45 11.36 -6.42
C PHE A 296 -0.68 10.65 -5.66
N VAL A 297 -1.67 11.40 -5.14
CA VAL A 297 -2.77 10.85 -4.32
C VAL A 297 -4.09 10.63 -5.06
N ASN A 298 -4.16 10.90 -6.37
CA ASN A 298 -5.40 10.76 -7.14
C ASN A 298 -5.09 10.22 -8.55
N GLU A 299 -4.49 11.05 -9.39
CA GLU A 299 -4.50 10.84 -10.85
C GLU A 299 -3.72 9.61 -11.28
N HIS A 300 -2.51 9.43 -10.73
CA HIS A 300 -1.60 8.37 -11.13
C HIS A 300 -2.14 6.97 -10.76
N GLY A 301 -2.56 6.80 -9.50
CA GLY A 301 -3.11 5.54 -9.01
C GLY A 301 -4.40 5.15 -9.74
N LYS A 302 -5.36 6.08 -9.86
CA LYS A 302 -6.62 5.82 -10.59
C LYS A 302 -6.38 5.43 -12.04
N LYS A 303 -5.48 6.16 -12.74
CA LYS A 303 -5.12 5.83 -14.12
C LYS A 303 -4.48 4.46 -14.24
N PHE A 304 -3.60 4.08 -13.31
CA PHE A 304 -2.97 2.76 -13.33
C PHE A 304 -3.98 1.62 -13.13
N TYR A 305 -4.90 1.80 -12.18
CA TYR A 305 -5.96 0.82 -11.91
C TYR A 305 -7.14 0.86 -12.90
N GLY A 306 -7.16 1.83 -13.83
CA GLY A 306 -8.25 1.99 -14.80
C GLY A 306 -9.57 2.50 -14.18
N ILE A 307 -9.50 3.21 -13.05
CA ILE A 307 -10.69 3.70 -12.31
C ILE A 307 -11.05 5.11 -12.77
N SER A 308 -12.29 5.28 -13.21
CA SER A 308 -12.90 6.57 -13.56
C SER A 308 -13.75 7.13 -12.42
N ASP A 309 -14.20 8.37 -12.57
CA ASP A 309 -15.10 9.04 -11.60
C ASP A 309 -16.52 8.45 -11.59
N ASP A 310 -16.87 7.63 -12.58
CA ASP A 310 -18.16 6.93 -12.62
C ASP A 310 -18.13 5.57 -11.93
N ASP A 311 -16.94 5.03 -11.65
CA ASP A 311 -16.75 3.75 -10.95
C ASP A 311 -16.82 3.89 -9.42
N VAL A 312 -16.76 5.13 -8.90
CA VAL A 312 -16.69 5.38 -7.46
C VAL A 312 -18.06 5.43 -6.79
N VAL A 313 -18.11 5.00 -5.53
CA VAL A 313 -19.34 4.97 -4.71
C VAL A 313 -19.83 6.37 -4.34
N CYS A 314 -18.91 7.33 -4.23
CA CYS A 314 -19.20 8.69 -3.79
C CYS A 314 -18.32 9.69 -4.55
N LYS A 315 -18.93 10.77 -5.05
CA LYS A 315 -18.25 11.80 -5.85
C LYS A 315 -17.76 13.01 -5.03
N ASP A 316 -17.91 12.96 -3.71
CA ASP A 316 -17.36 13.97 -2.80
C ASP A 316 -15.84 14.10 -3.04
N THR A 317 -15.34 15.33 -3.08
CA THR A 317 -13.92 15.61 -3.32
C THR A 317 -13.20 15.97 -2.02
N VAL A 318 -11.90 15.72 -1.96
CA VAL A 318 -11.05 16.06 -0.83
C VAL A 318 -10.30 17.34 -1.13
N SER A 319 -10.32 18.25 -0.17
CA SER A 319 -9.54 19.47 -0.21
C SER A 319 -8.58 19.53 0.97
N LEU A 320 -7.33 19.91 0.70
CA LEU A 320 -6.34 20.20 1.72
C LEU A 320 -6.49 21.65 2.19
N VAL A 321 -6.55 21.86 3.51
CA VAL A 321 -6.60 23.20 4.11
C VAL A 321 -5.53 23.36 5.17
N GLU A 322 -4.92 24.55 5.19
CA GLU A 322 -3.94 24.93 6.20
C GLU A 322 -4.67 25.23 7.51
N ARG A 323 -4.66 24.26 8.41
CA ARG A 323 -5.20 24.34 9.77
C ARG A 323 -4.48 23.29 10.61
N GLU A 324 -4.03 23.71 11.79
CA GLU A 324 -3.36 22.81 12.73
C GLU A 324 -4.24 21.60 13.04
N ASN A 325 -3.62 20.42 12.94
CA ASN A 325 -4.22 19.13 13.21
C ASN A 325 -3.27 18.32 14.09
N VAL A 326 -3.64 18.11 15.36
CA VAL A 326 -2.85 17.32 16.30
C VAL A 326 -3.17 15.84 16.11
N VAL A 327 -2.15 15.05 15.78
CA VAL A 327 -2.30 13.60 15.67
C VAL A 327 -2.64 13.03 17.05
N ALA A 328 -3.74 12.28 17.13
CA ALA A 328 -4.14 11.63 18.36
C ALA A 328 -3.01 10.74 18.93
N GLU A 329 -2.87 10.70 20.25
CA GLU A 329 -1.91 9.81 20.92
C GLU A 329 -2.25 8.32 20.68
N VAL A 330 -3.54 8.01 20.68
CA VAL A 330 -4.09 6.67 20.52
C VAL A 330 -5.42 6.75 19.79
N ILE A 331 -5.70 5.77 18.92
CA ILE A 331 -7.03 5.47 18.38
C ILE A 331 -7.53 4.19 19.03
N ALA A 332 -8.72 4.21 19.62
CA ALA A 332 -9.20 3.10 20.42
C ALA A 332 -10.70 2.84 20.29
N ASN A 333 -11.08 1.60 20.61
CA ASN A 333 -12.43 1.22 21.03
C ASN A 333 -12.35 0.54 22.41
N ASP A 334 -13.45 -0.05 22.88
CA ASP A 334 -13.52 -0.70 24.21
C ASP A 334 -12.50 -1.84 24.42
N THR A 335 -11.92 -2.38 23.36
CA THR A 335 -11.09 -3.60 23.39
C THR A 335 -9.73 -3.48 22.74
N ILE A 336 -9.50 -2.47 21.90
CA ILE A 336 -8.32 -2.35 21.05
C ILE A 336 -7.80 -0.91 21.12
N GLN A 337 -6.49 -0.77 21.27
CA GLN A 337 -5.77 0.49 21.16
C GLN A 337 -4.72 0.40 20.05
N VAL A 338 -4.66 1.41 19.18
CA VAL A 338 -3.71 1.54 18.08
C VAL A 338 -3.00 2.88 18.21
N VAL A 339 -1.67 2.89 18.13
CA VAL A 339 -0.88 4.12 18.13
C VAL A 339 -0.66 4.56 16.68
N PRO A 340 -1.09 5.77 16.28
CA PRO A 340 -0.84 6.28 14.94
C PRO A 340 0.61 6.75 14.75
N PHE A 341 1.00 6.85 13.49
CA PHE A 341 2.25 7.44 13.07
C PHE A 341 2.33 8.90 13.54
N LYS A 342 3.47 9.31 14.12
CA LYS A 342 3.66 10.68 14.65
C LYS A 342 2.62 11.06 15.71
N ALA A 343 2.20 10.11 16.55
CA ALA A 343 1.29 10.33 17.68
C ALA A 343 1.73 11.53 18.52
N GLY A 344 0.79 12.43 18.84
CA GLY A 344 1.03 13.65 19.61
C GLY A 344 1.67 14.81 18.84
N GLU A 345 2.13 14.61 17.60
CA GLU A 345 2.71 15.68 16.80
C GLU A 345 1.63 16.55 16.13
N SER A 346 1.95 17.83 15.90
CA SER A 346 1.10 18.74 15.10
C SER A 346 1.43 18.63 13.61
N LEU A 347 0.40 18.49 12.78
CA LEU A 347 0.43 18.68 11.33
C LEU A 347 -0.11 20.06 10.99
N LYS A 348 0.43 20.71 9.96
CA LYS A 348 -0.01 22.02 9.46
C LYS A 348 -1.29 21.94 8.65
N TYR A 349 -1.60 20.76 8.12
CA TYR A 349 -2.70 20.54 7.21
C TYR A 349 -3.73 19.54 7.73
N MET A 350 -4.98 19.78 7.36
CA MET A 350 -6.10 18.86 7.50
C MET A 350 -6.86 18.71 6.19
N VAL A 351 -7.76 17.74 6.12
CA VAL A 351 -8.63 17.50 4.98
C VAL A 351 -10.06 17.97 5.26
N GLU A 352 -10.72 18.49 4.23
CA GLU A 352 -12.15 18.76 4.21
C GLU A 352 -12.78 18.00 3.03
N TRP A 353 -14.01 17.53 3.22
CA TRP A 353 -14.80 16.87 2.17
C TRP A 353 -15.86 17.84 1.66
N ASP A 354 -15.95 17.98 0.35
CA ASP A 354 -16.92 18.83 -0.36
C ASP A 354 -17.97 18.04 -1.12
#